data_AF-A0A847GG02-F1
#
_entry.id   AF-A0A847GG02-F1
#
_cell.length_a   1.000
_cell.length_b   1.000
_cell.length_c   1.000
_cell.angle_alpha   90.00
_cell.angle_beta   90.00
_cell.angle_gamma   90.00
#
_symmetry.space_group_name_H-M   'P 1'
#
loop_
_entity.id
_entity.type
_entity.pdbx_description
1 polymer ?
#
loop_
_entity_poly.entity_id
_entity_poly.type
_entity_poly.pdbx_seq_one_letter_code
_entity_poly.pdbx_strand_id
1 'polypeptide(L)'
;FLQDPTYPHHGLITLAHCTAPRRMDGKNLERTIIQTHFESDYGAAPKVEMRIGQEVTVIDPDFGNKRWIGFKGKVLENPALDICRAQVDVSIEGDWKLLAQEMHGFHWMLAYGDHLRETGYALRKMGVGWLNLSTGAVIEA
;
A
#
# COMPACT_ATOMS: atom_id res chain seq x y z
N PHE A 1 -4.38 -3.18 4.70
CA PHE A 1 -4.10 -4.18 3.66
C PHE A 1 -2.60 -4.36 3.59
N LEU A 2 -2.09 -5.54 3.94
CA LEU A 2 -0.67 -5.90 3.80
C LEU A 2 -0.52 -6.55 2.42
N GLN A 3 0.47 -6.13 1.65
CA GLN A 3 0.57 -6.44 0.23
C GLN A 3 1.98 -6.28 -0.31
N ASP A 4 2.23 -6.86 -1.48
CA ASP A 4 3.48 -6.71 -2.22
C ASP A 4 3.31 -5.71 -3.38
N PRO A 5 4.18 -4.69 -3.47
CA PRO A 5 4.14 -3.70 -4.54
C PRO A 5 4.75 -4.27 -5.82
N THR A 6 4.25 -3.82 -6.96
CA THR A 6 5.01 -3.85 -8.22
C THR A 6 6.00 -2.69 -8.25
N TYR A 7 6.75 -2.55 -9.35
CA TYR A 7 7.64 -1.41 -9.51
C TYR A 7 6.85 -0.13 -9.84
N PRO A 8 7.05 0.99 -9.12
CA PRO A 8 6.32 2.24 -9.39
C PRO A 8 6.67 2.81 -10.77
N HIS A 9 5.65 3.31 -11.49
CA HIS A 9 5.81 3.89 -12.82
C HIS A 9 4.73 4.94 -13.11
N HIS A 10 5.08 5.98 -13.86
CA HIS A 10 4.11 7.00 -14.34
C HIS A 10 3.24 7.63 -13.23
N GLY A 11 3.74 7.70 -12.00
CA GLY A 11 3.00 8.24 -10.85
C GLY A 11 1.95 7.30 -10.26
N LEU A 12 2.00 6.00 -10.55
CA LEU A 12 1.18 4.98 -9.90
C LEU A 12 2.00 3.73 -9.53
N ILE A 13 1.39 2.87 -8.72
CA ILE A 13 1.92 1.57 -8.35
C ILE A 13 0.77 0.57 -8.21
N THR A 14 1.01 -0.67 -8.66
CA THR A 14 0.07 -1.78 -8.43
C THR A 14 0.47 -2.49 -7.15
N LEU A 15 -0.50 -2.69 -6.27
CA LEU A 15 -0.32 -3.33 -4.98
C LEU A 15 -1.17 -4.60 -4.95
N ALA A 16 -0.56 -5.74 -4.66
CA ALA A 16 -1.27 -7.02 -4.76
C ALA A 16 -0.98 -7.95 -3.59
N HIS A 17 -1.98 -8.76 -3.25
CA HIS A 17 -1.81 -9.88 -2.35
C HIS A 17 -2.89 -10.94 -2.60
N CYS A 18 -2.66 -12.16 -2.15
CA CYS A 18 -3.61 -13.24 -2.35
C CYS A 18 -4.92 -13.11 -1.57
N THR A 19 -4.99 -12.16 -0.65
CA THR A 19 -6.20 -11.86 0.14
C THR A 19 -6.16 -10.42 0.61
N ALA A 20 -7.33 -9.82 0.84
CA ALA A 20 -7.46 -8.50 1.43
C ALA A 20 -8.62 -8.45 2.43
N PRO A 21 -8.53 -7.59 3.46
CA PRO A 21 -9.67 -7.35 4.34
C PRO A 21 -10.81 -6.68 3.58
N ARG A 22 -12.04 -7.13 3.82
CA ARG A 22 -13.25 -6.55 3.20
C ARG A 22 -13.74 -5.26 3.85
N ARG A 23 -13.37 -5.04 5.12
CA ARG A 23 -13.70 -3.81 5.87
C ARG A 23 -12.52 -2.87 5.86
N MET A 24 -12.21 -2.30 4.70
CA MET A 24 -11.07 -1.38 4.55
C MET A 24 -11.25 -0.08 5.36
N ASP A 25 -12.50 0.38 5.55
CA ASP A 25 -12.85 1.51 6.42
C ASP A 25 -13.18 1.10 7.87
N GLY A 26 -13.01 -0.18 8.20
CA GLY A 26 -13.34 -0.76 9.50
C GLY A 26 -14.83 -1.02 9.75
N LYS A 27 -15.73 -0.66 8.82
CA LYS A 27 -17.19 -0.74 9.01
C LYS A 27 -17.90 -1.45 7.87
N ASN A 28 -17.81 -0.92 6.66
CA ASN A 28 -18.55 -1.35 5.49
C ASN A 28 -17.81 -2.48 4.77
N LEU A 29 -18.56 -3.41 4.22
CA LEU A 29 -17.99 -4.47 3.39
C LEU A 29 -17.83 -3.96 1.96
N GLU A 30 -16.62 -4.03 1.44
CA GLU A 30 -16.35 -3.83 0.02
C GLU A 30 -16.91 -5.01 -0.81
N ARG A 31 -17.19 -4.72 -2.08
CA ARG A 31 -17.55 -5.75 -3.07
C ARG A 31 -16.38 -6.72 -3.20
N THR A 32 -16.68 -8.00 -3.37
CA THR A 32 -15.65 -9.04 -3.37
C THR A 32 -16.08 -10.19 -4.26
N ILE A 33 -15.16 -10.64 -5.10
CA ILE A 33 -15.28 -11.89 -5.85
C ILE A 33 -14.47 -12.95 -5.10
N ILE A 34 -15.05 -14.13 -4.92
CA ILE A 34 -14.33 -15.26 -4.32
C ILE A 34 -13.66 -16.05 -5.45
N GLN A 35 -12.36 -16.24 -5.32
CA GLN A 35 -11.53 -17.02 -6.24
C GLN A 35 -10.73 -18.05 -5.44
N THR A 36 -9.96 -18.92 -6.11
CA THR A 36 -8.94 -19.72 -5.45
C THR A 36 -7.72 -18.86 -5.10
N HIS A 37 -6.87 -19.30 -4.17
CA HIS A 37 -5.55 -18.70 -3.98
C HIS A 37 -4.77 -18.71 -5.31
N PHE A 38 -3.99 -17.67 -5.62
CA PHE A 38 -3.36 -17.55 -6.95
C PHE A 38 -2.30 -18.61 -7.18
N GLU A 39 -1.32 -18.74 -6.29
CA GLU A 39 -0.15 -19.60 -6.52
C GLU A 39 -0.47 -21.09 -6.36
N SER A 40 -1.54 -21.43 -5.64
CA SER A 40 -1.87 -22.83 -5.32
C SER A 40 -3.15 -23.34 -5.99
N ASP A 41 -3.92 -22.46 -6.65
CA ASP A 41 -5.23 -22.76 -7.24
C ASP A 41 -6.18 -23.56 -6.32
N TYR A 42 -6.07 -23.29 -5.02
CA TYR A 42 -6.80 -24.00 -3.97
C TYR A 42 -7.35 -23.04 -2.92
N GLY A 43 -8.39 -23.46 -2.20
CA GLY A 43 -9.04 -22.67 -1.15
C GLY A 43 -9.93 -21.55 -1.68
N ALA A 44 -10.28 -20.60 -0.79
CA ALA A 44 -11.14 -19.45 -1.09
C ALA A 44 -10.43 -18.15 -0.69
N ALA A 45 -10.11 -17.32 -1.68
CA ALA A 45 -9.41 -16.06 -1.58
C ALA A 45 -10.32 -14.90 -2.01
N PRO A 46 -10.46 -13.85 -1.20
CA PRO A 46 -11.24 -12.68 -1.57
C PRO A 46 -10.43 -11.76 -2.50
N LYS A 47 -10.92 -11.58 -3.72
CA LYS A 47 -10.55 -10.45 -4.58
C LYS A 47 -11.44 -9.26 -4.21
N VAL A 48 -10.94 -8.40 -3.33
CA VAL A 48 -11.66 -7.22 -2.83
C VAL A 48 -11.56 -6.09 -3.85
N GLU A 49 -12.70 -5.54 -4.25
CA GLU A 49 -12.78 -4.35 -5.10
C GLU A 49 -12.75 -3.11 -4.21
N MET A 50 -11.56 -2.58 -3.97
CA MET A 50 -11.36 -1.35 -3.20
C MET A 50 -12.06 -0.15 -3.86
N ARG A 51 -12.64 0.73 -3.06
CA ARG A 51 -13.41 1.89 -3.55
C ARG A 51 -12.56 2.82 -4.42
N ILE A 52 -12.93 2.98 -5.69
CA ILE A 52 -12.25 3.91 -6.61
C ILE A 52 -12.35 5.35 -6.09
N GLY A 53 -11.25 6.11 -6.21
CA GLY A 53 -11.11 7.49 -5.74
C GLY A 53 -10.88 7.62 -4.23
N GLN A 54 -10.91 6.52 -3.47
CA GLN A 54 -10.65 6.53 -2.04
C GLN A 54 -9.22 7.01 -1.76
N GLU A 55 -9.08 8.04 -0.93
CA GLU A 55 -7.78 8.47 -0.41
C GLU A 55 -7.20 7.37 0.47
N VAL A 56 -5.91 7.10 0.30
CA VAL A 56 -5.18 6.06 1.03
C VAL A 56 -3.83 6.57 1.50
N THR A 57 -3.34 5.93 2.56
CA THR A 57 -1.96 5.99 3.02
C THR A 57 -1.29 4.68 2.63
N VAL A 58 -0.12 4.78 1.99
CA VAL A 58 0.74 3.64 1.67
C VAL A 58 2.07 3.80 2.39
N ILE A 59 2.48 2.74 3.08
CA ILE A 59 3.70 2.68 3.89
C ILE A 59 4.58 1.55 3.38
N ASP A 60 5.83 1.91 3.12
CA ASP A 60 6.95 1.04 2.82
C ASP A 60 7.87 0.94 4.05
N PRO A 61 7.80 -0.16 4.81
CA PRO A 61 8.69 -0.40 5.93
C PRO A 61 10.02 -1.04 5.49
N ASP A 62 11.12 -0.50 6.03
CA ASP A 62 12.43 -1.14 5.95
C ASP A 62 12.52 -2.35 6.92
N PHE A 63 13.04 -3.48 6.43
CA PHE A 63 13.30 -4.69 7.21
C PHE A 63 14.24 -4.46 8.41
N GLY A 64 15.23 -3.58 8.24
CA GLY A 64 16.15 -3.19 9.32
C GLY A 64 15.53 -2.24 10.33
N ASN A 65 14.29 -1.79 10.07
CA ASN A 65 13.56 -0.80 10.84
C ASN A 65 14.38 0.48 11.09
N LYS A 66 15.15 0.91 10.08
CA LYS A 66 16.00 2.12 10.15
C LYS A 66 15.32 3.34 9.57
N ARG A 67 14.69 3.21 8.41
CA ARG A 67 13.96 4.31 7.77
C ARG A 67 12.78 3.79 6.97
N TRP A 68 11.59 4.30 7.23
CA TRP A 68 10.39 3.95 6.49
C TRP A 68 10.04 5.05 5.49
N ILE A 69 9.33 4.69 4.43
CA ILE A 69 8.80 5.63 3.43
C ILE A 69 7.28 5.55 3.48
N GLY A 70 6.59 6.65 3.21
CA GLY A 70 5.18 6.57 2.92
C GLY A 70 4.65 7.78 2.17
N PHE A 71 3.48 7.57 1.58
CA PHE A 71 2.86 8.53 0.69
C PHE A 71 1.33 8.41 0.73
N LYS A 72 0.67 9.48 0.33
CA LYS A 72 -0.76 9.49 0.05
C LYS A 72 -1.00 9.07 -1.39
N GLY A 73 -2.16 8.51 -1.62
CA GLY A 73 -2.61 8.15 -2.94
C GLY A 73 -4.12 8.11 -3.03
N LYS A 74 -4.60 7.74 -4.21
CA LYS A 74 -5.99 7.40 -4.45
C LYS A 74 -6.05 6.06 -5.15
N VAL A 75 -7.03 5.25 -4.79
CA VAL A 75 -7.37 4.04 -5.54
C VAL A 75 -7.81 4.45 -6.94
N LEU A 76 -7.10 3.98 -7.96
CA LEU A 76 -7.37 4.26 -9.37
C LEU A 76 -8.20 3.15 -10.00
N GLU A 77 -7.83 1.89 -9.75
CA GLU A 77 -8.45 0.72 -10.34
C GLU A 77 -8.26 -0.53 -9.46
N ASN A 78 -9.09 -1.56 -9.67
CA ASN A 78 -8.89 -2.91 -9.13
C ASN A 78 -8.60 -3.88 -10.28
N PRO A 79 -7.34 -3.97 -10.76
CA PRO A 79 -7.03 -4.72 -11.96
C PRO A 79 -7.22 -6.23 -11.78
N ALA A 80 -7.13 -6.95 -12.90
CA ALA A 80 -7.23 -8.41 -12.96
C ALA A 80 -6.08 -9.02 -13.75
N LEU A 81 -4.86 -8.73 -13.32
CA LEU A 81 -3.64 -9.28 -13.88
C LEU A 81 -3.42 -10.73 -13.41
N ASP A 82 -2.59 -11.47 -14.13
CA ASP A 82 -2.16 -12.83 -13.79
C ASP A 82 -1.11 -12.81 -12.64
N ILE A 83 -1.52 -12.25 -11.51
CA ILE A 83 -0.80 -12.19 -10.23
C ILE A 83 -1.79 -12.49 -9.09
N CYS A 84 -1.33 -12.39 -7.84
CA CYS A 84 -2.12 -12.38 -6.61
C CYS A 84 -3.52 -11.74 -6.74
N ARG A 85 -4.54 -12.27 -6.03
CA ARG A 85 -5.97 -12.01 -6.33
C ARG A 85 -6.46 -10.59 -6.04
N ALA A 86 -6.24 -10.07 -4.84
CA ALA A 86 -6.64 -8.71 -4.49
C ALA A 86 -5.57 -7.75 -5.00
N GLN A 87 -5.92 -6.91 -5.96
CA GLN A 87 -5.02 -6.00 -6.65
C GLN A 87 -5.62 -4.61 -6.63
N VAL A 88 -4.79 -3.60 -6.45
CA VAL A 88 -5.22 -2.21 -6.47
C VAL A 88 -4.14 -1.34 -7.09
N ASP A 89 -4.52 -0.55 -8.09
CA ASP A 89 -3.67 0.52 -8.61
C ASP A 89 -3.87 1.77 -7.77
N VAL A 90 -2.78 2.37 -7.32
CA VAL A 90 -2.79 3.54 -6.44
C VAL A 90 -1.93 4.64 -7.05
N SER A 91 -2.48 5.85 -7.13
CA SER A 91 -1.67 7.03 -7.49
C SER A 91 -0.65 7.34 -6.41
N ILE A 92 0.53 7.78 -6.78
CA ILE A 92 1.57 8.23 -5.86
C ILE A 92 1.52 9.76 -5.80
N GLU A 93 1.07 10.34 -4.68
CA GLU A 93 1.28 11.76 -4.42
C GLU A 93 2.72 11.97 -3.94
N GLY A 94 3.60 12.42 -4.84
CA GLY A 94 5.03 12.65 -4.56
C GLY A 94 5.92 12.25 -5.75
N ASP A 95 7.24 12.26 -5.52
CA ASP A 95 8.21 11.83 -6.55
C ASP A 95 8.29 10.30 -6.62
N TRP A 96 7.55 9.72 -7.56
CA TRP A 96 7.56 8.26 -7.78
C TRP A 96 8.93 7.74 -8.25
N LYS A 97 9.78 8.57 -8.87
CA LYS A 97 11.13 8.15 -9.26
C LYS A 97 12.03 8.02 -8.05
N LEU A 98 11.88 8.93 -7.08
CA LEU A 98 12.54 8.80 -5.79
C LEU A 98 12.05 7.55 -5.05
N LEU A 99 10.74 7.28 -5.05
CA LEU A 99 10.21 6.02 -4.50
C LEU A 99 10.84 4.81 -5.17
N ALA A 100 10.97 4.80 -6.50
CA ALA A 100 11.58 3.72 -7.23
C ALA A 100 13.06 3.47 -6.85
N GLN A 101 13.78 4.52 -6.45
CA GLN A 101 15.19 4.46 -6.05
C GLN A 101 15.36 4.06 -4.57
N GLU A 102 14.47 4.56 -3.72
CA GLU A 102 14.58 4.46 -2.26
C GLU A 102 13.70 3.35 -1.68
N MET A 103 12.78 2.75 -2.45
CA MET A 103 11.89 1.74 -1.92
C MET A 103 12.67 0.61 -1.27
N HIS A 104 12.22 0.24 -0.08
CA HIS A 104 12.77 -0.84 0.71
C HIS A 104 11.69 -1.91 0.89
N GLY A 105 12.05 -3.00 1.57
CA GLY A 105 11.07 -4.03 1.87
C GLY A 105 10.45 -4.70 0.64
N PHE A 106 9.46 -5.55 0.91
CA PHE A 106 8.53 -6.01 -0.12
C PHE A 106 7.11 -6.15 0.45
N HIS A 107 6.94 -6.29 1.77
CA HIS A 107 5.62 -6.21 2.40
C HIS A 107 5.28 -4.78 2.81
N TRP A 108 4.38 -4.17 2.07
CA TRP A 108 3.89 -2.81 2.27
C TRP A 108 2.50 -2.81 2.90
N MET A 109 2.13 -1.67 3.50
CA MET A 109 0.83 -1.49 4.13
C MET A 109 0.03 -0.38 3.43
N LEU A 110 -1.23 -0.66 3.12
CA LEU A 110 -2.21 0.32 2.66
C LEU A 110 -3.36 0.45 3.66
N ALA A 111 -3.73 1.68 3.98
CA ALA A 111 -4.89 2.01 4.82
C ALA A 111 -5.75 3.09 4.14
N TYR A 112 -7.08 3.05 4.34
CA TYR A 112 -7.98 4.10 3.87
C TYR A 112 -7.85 5.35 4.73
N GLY A 113 -7.73 6.51 4.07
CA GLY A 113 -7.53 7.83 4.68
C GLY A 113 -6.06 8.27 4.75
N ASP A 114 -5.84 9.52 5.09
CA ASP A 114 -4.53 10.10 5.38
C ASP A 114 -4.13 9.87 6.85
N HIS A 115 -3.08 9.07 7.05
CA HIS A 115 -2.49 8.70 8.35
C HIS A 115 -0.99 8.96 8.39
N LEU A 116 -0.45 9.76 7.47
CA LEU A 116 1.00 10.01 7.39
C LEU A 116 1.51 10.81 8.59
N ARG A 117 0.67 11.68 9.16
CA ARG A 117 1.02 12.47 10.35
C ARG A 117 1.20 11.56 11.56
N GLU A 118 0.23 10.68 11.81
CA GLU A 118 0.21 9.72 12.92
C GLU A 118 1.36 8.72 12.76
N THR A 119 1.60 8.24 11.54
CA THR A 119 2.72 7.34 11.22
C THR A 119 4.05 8.00 11.51
N GLY A 120 4.29 9.21 10.98
CA GLY A 120 5.52 9.95 11.23
C GLY A 120 5.71 10.34 12.71
N TYR A 121 4.63 10.55 13.46
CA TYR A 121 4.70 10.73 14.92
C TYR A 121 5.19 9.46 15.62
N ALA A 122 4.63 8.30 15.29
CA ALA A 122 4.98 7.03 15.90
C ALA A 122 6.43 6.62 15.60
N LEU A 123 6.86 6.72 14.33
CA LEU A 123 8.22 6.37 13.91
C LEU A 123 9.27 7.22 14.63
N ARG A 124 9.03 8.53 14.74
CA ARG A 124 9.90 9.43 15.52
C ARG A 124 10.03 9.02 16.98
N LYS A 125 8.93 8.57 17.60
CA LYS A 125 8.95 8.07 19.00
C LYS A 125 9.73 6.77 19.14
N MET A 126 9.84 5.99 18.07
CA MET A 126 10.61 4.75 18.02
C MET A 126 12.07 4.94 17.61
N GLY A 127 12.50 6.16 17.25
CA GLY A 127 13.85 6.39 16.71
C GLY A 127 14.04 5.75 15.32
N VAL A 128 12.97 5.69 14.53
CA VAL A 128 12.98 5.20 13.15
C VAL A 128 12.88 6.40 12.21
N GLY A 129 13.77 6.45 11.23
CA GLY A 129 13.75 7.47 10.19
C GLY A 129 12.48 7.40 9.36
N TRP A 130 12.11 8.52 8.74
CA TRP A 130 10.85 8.64 8.02
C TRP A 130 11.00 9.56 6.82
N LEU A 131 10.58 9.09 5.65
CA LEU A 131 10.41 9.89 4.45
C LEU A 131 8.92 9.96 4.09
N ASN A 132 8.31 11.12 4.29
CA ASN A 132 6.98 11.42 3.76
C ASN A 132 7.11 11.94 2.33
N LEU A 133 6.91 11.07 1.35
CA LEU A 133 7.11 11.39 -0.06
C LEU A 133 6.13 12.47 -0.57
N SER A 134 4.93 12.55 0.01
CA SER A 134 3.90 13.51 -0.40
C SER A 134 4.19 14.95 0.01
N THR A 135 5.02 15.14 1.04
CA THR A 135 5.40 16.47 1.54
C THR A 135 6.89 16.77 1.37
N GLY A 136 7.71 15.75 1.09
CA GLY A 136 9.17 15.82 1.13
C GLY A 136 9.75 15.90 2.54
N ALA A 137 8.93 15.73 3.59
CA ALA A 137 9.40 15.81 4.97
C ALA A 137 10.25 14.58 5.34
N VAL A 138 11.41 14.84 5.93
CA VAL A 138 12.37 13.81 6.35
C VAL A 138 12.59 13.87 7.86
N ILE A 139 12.68 12.70 8.49
CA ILE A 139 13.14 12.50 9.86
C ILE A 139 14.29 11.50 9.80
N GLU A 140 15.44 11.88 10.35
CA GLU A 140 16.58 10.98 10.50
C GLU A 140 16.44 10.14 11.78
N ALA A 141 17.00 8.93 11.78
CA ALA A 141 17.00 7.99 12.90
C ALA A 141 18.08 8.32 13.95
#